data_AF-A0A959UQR9-F1
#
_entry.id   AF-A0A959UQR9-F1
#
_cell.length_a   1.000
_cell.length_b   1.000
_cell.length_c   1.000
_cell.angle_alpha   90.00
_cell.angle_beta   90.00
_cell.angle_gamma   90.00
#
_symmetry.space_group_name_H-M   'P 1'
#
loop_
_entity.id
_entity.type
_entity.pdbx_description
1 polymer ?
#
loop_
_entity_poly.entity_id
_entity_poly.type
_entity_poly.pdbx_seq_one_letter_code
_entity_poly.pdbx_strand_id
1 'polypeptide(L)'
;MPTLHWIGKDKVINHHRDVPYKVLEHQYGFTAEKGNGKQPTGSGNMVIHGDNLEALKSLLPQYEGKVNCIYIDPPYNTGNEGWVYNDNVNDPRIKKWLGEVVGKEGEDLSRHDKWLCMMYPRLVLLQKLLSDDGLLLVSIDDNEAASSR
;
A
#
# COMPACT_ATOMS: atom_id res chain seq x y z
N MET A 1 3.95 -18.72 19.53
CA MET A 1 3.11 -17.58 19.09
C MET A 1 2.10 -18.09 18.07
N PRO A 2 0.82 -17.71 18.14
CA PRO A 2 -0.15 -18.01 17.08
C PRO A 2 0.29 -17.36 15.76
N THR A 3 -0.08 -17.94 14.62
CA THR A 3 0.26 -17.44 13.28
C THR A 3 -0.98 -17.43 12.40
N LEU A 4 -1.23 -16.33 11.69
CA LEU A 4 -2.31 -16.22 10.71
C LEU A 4 -1.88 -16.84 9.37
N HIS A 5 -2.72 -17.71 8.81
CA HIS A 5 -2.52 -18.32 7.49
C HIS A 5 -3.60 -17.84 6.52
N TRP A 6 -3.22 -17.51 5.28
CA TRP A 6 -4.11 -17.04 4.22
C TRP A 6 -3.58 -17.50 2.85
N ILE A 7 -4.45 -17.54 1.83
CA ILE A 7 -4.10 -17.96 0.47
C ILE A 7 -3.21 -16.91 -0.20
N GLY A 8 -2.08 -17.34 -0.76
CA GLY A 8 -1.15 -16.45 -1.46
C GLY A 8 -0.08 -15.82 -0.56
N LYS A 9 -0.13 -16.05 0.77
CA LYS A 9 0.86 -15.60 1.75
C LYS A 9 2.31 -15.86 1.31
N ASP A 10 2.60 -17.09 0.89
CA ASP A 10 3.94 -17.52 0.47
C ASP A 10 4.49 -16.73 -0.72
N LYS A 11 3.60 -16.15 -1.53
CA LYS A 11 3.94 -15.36 -2.71
C LYS A 11 4.10 -13.88 -2.41
N VAL A 12 3.31 -13.34 -1.49
CA VAL A 12 3.35 -11.90 -1.16
C VAL A 12 4.41 -11.55 -0.13
N ILE A 13 4.86 -12.50 0.71
CA ILE A 13 5.84 -12.23 1.78
C ILE A 13 7.09 -11.54 1.23
N ASN A 14 7.59 -12.00 0.09
CA ASN A 14 8.78 -11.45 -0.55
C ASN A 14 8.46 -10.52 -1.73
N HIS A 15 7.19 -10.29 -2.07
CA HIS A 15 6.81 -9.54 -3.26
C HIS A 15 7.37 -8.11 -3.25
N HIS A 16 7.46 -7.47 -2.07
CA HIS A 16 8.09 -6.16 -1.90
C HIS A 16 9.55 -6.09 -2.41
N ARG A 17 10.23 -7.23 -2.55
CA ARG A 17 11.59 -7.33 -3.13
C ARG A 17 11.57 -7.26 -4.65
N ASP A 18 10.52 -7.80 -5.26
CA ASP A 18 10.33 -7.86 -6.72
C ASP A 18 9.75 -6.55 -7.29
N VAL A 19 9.17 -5.69 -6.42
CA VAL A 19 8.68 -4.36 -6.82
C VAL A 19 9.85 -3.53 -7.37
N PRO A 20 9.78 -3.08 -8.64
CA PRO A 20 10.85 -2.30 -9.24
C PRO A 20 10.94 -0.92 -8.59
N TYR A 21 12.15 -0.42 -8.42
CA TYR A 21 12.37 0.99 -8.13
C TYR A 21 11.98 1.83 -9.34
N LYS A 22 11.25 2.93 -9.14
CA LYS A 22 10.94 3.91 -10.18
C LYS A 22 11.54 5.26 -9.83
N VAL A 23 12.05 5.96 -10.84
CA VAL A 23 12.53 7.33 -10.66
C VAL A 23 11.32 8.23 -10.50
N LEU A 24 11.33 9.10 -9.49
CA LEU A 24 10.28 10.10 -9.30
C LEU A 24 10.49 11.25 -10.31
N GLU A 25 9.53 11.41 -11.22
CA GLU A 25 9.54 12.48 -12.22
C GLU A 25 8.80 13.71 -11.69
N HIS A 26 9.48 14.87 -11.66
CA HIS A 26 8.85 16.12 -11.28
C HIS A 26 7.87 16.59 -12.37
N GLN A 27 6.59 16.70 -12.02
CA GLN A 27 5.55 17.17 -12.94
C GLN A 27 5.28 18.67 -12.78
N TYR A 28 5.06 19.14 -11.54
CA TYR A 28 4.82 20.55 -11.25
C TYR A 28 5.07 20.86 -9.76
N GLY A 29 5.22 22.14 -9.45
CA GLY A 29 5.17 22.69 -8.08
C GLY A 29 3.91 23.53 -7.90
N PHE A 30 3.31 23.51 -6.70
CA PHE A 30 2.13 24.32 -6.38
C PHE A 30 2.39 25.23 -5.19
N THR A 31 2.02 26.51 -5.31
CA THR A 31 1.99 27.47 -4.19
C THR A 31 0.65 28.20 -4.18
N ALA A 32 0.13 28.56 -3.01
CA ALA A 32 -1.14 29.27 -2.90
C ALA A 32 -1.12 30.63 -3.64
N GLU A 33 0.04 31.29 -3.67
CA GLU A 33 0.21 32.61 -4.30
C GLU A 33 0.30 32.55 -5.84
N LYS A 34 1.01 31.55 -6.38
CA LYS A 34 1.35 31.48 -7.82
C LYS A 34 0.65 30.35 -8.57
N GLY A 35 -0.10 29.50 -7.88
CA GLY A 35 -0.70 28.30 -8.46
C GLY A 35 0.35 27.30 -8.94
N ASN A 36 0.08 26.65 -10.07
CA ASN A 36 0.99 25.67 -10.70
C ASN A 36 2.18 26.35 -11.37
N GLY A 37 3.39 25.90 -11.03
CA GLY A 37 4.64 26.26 -11.67
C GLY A 37 5.40 25.02 -12.15
N LYS A 38 6.35 25.21 -13.07
CA LYS A 38 7.20 24.12 -13.60
C LYS A 38 8.39 23.76 -12.71
N GLN A 39 8.63 24.55 -11.66
CA GLN A 39 9.79 24.40 -10.80
C GLN A 39 9.37 23.82 -9.44
N PRO A 40 10.26 23.05 -8.79
CA PRO A 40 10.06 22.64 -7.40
C PRO A 40 9.85 23.85 -6.49
N THR A 41 8.98 23.71 -5.50
CA THR A 41 8.66 24.78 -4.56
C THR A 41 9.73 24.95 -3.47
N GLY A 42 10.61 23.96 -3.29
CA GLY A 42 11.61 23.94 -2.22
C GLY A 42 11.03 23.74 -0.82
N SER A 43 9.73 23.46 -0.67
CA SER A 43 9.07 23.33 0.62
C SER A 43 9.41 22.03 1.37
N GLY A 44 10.02 21.05 0.69
CA GLY A 44 10.21 19.69 1.21
C GLY A 44 8.96 18.80 1.13
N ASN A 45 7.79 19.36 0.78
CA ASN A 45 6.55 18.60 0.64
C ASN A 45 6.45 17.95 -0.75
N MET A 46 5.91 16.74 -0.82
CA MET A 46 5.76 15.98 -2.05
C MET A 46 4.35 15.37 -2.14
N VAL A 47 3.77 15.40 -3.34
CA VAL A 47 2.60 14.60 -3.70
C VAL A 47 3.05 13.68 -4.83
N ILE A 48 2.90 12.37 -4.62
CA ILE A 48 3.31 11.35 -5.58
C ILE A 48 2.05 10.71 -6.16
N HIS A 49 1.93 10.71 -7.48
CA HIS A 49 0.84 10.07 -8.19
C HIS A 49 1.33 8.74 -8.80
N GLY A 50 0.65 7.66 -8.48
CA GLY A 50 0.95 6.32 -8.98
C GLY A 50 0.43 5.24 -8.04
N ASP A 51 0.79 3.98 -8.31
CA ASP A 51 0.56 2.90 -7.36
C ASP A 51 1.43 3.11 -6.11
N ASN A 52 0.81 3.00 -4.94
CA ASN A 52 1.48 3.27 -3.68
C ASN A 52 2.61 2.27 -3.38
N LEU A 53 2.53 1.01 -3.83
CA LEU A 53 3.58 0.03 -3.60
C LEU A 53 4.87 0.42 -4.32
N GLU A 54 4.75 0.88 -5.56
CA GLU A 54 5.88 1.41 -6.35
C GLU A 54 6.39 2.75 -5.79
N ALA A 55 5.48 3.62 -5.35
CA ALA A 55 5.85 4.91 -4.74
C ALA A 55 6.66 4.69 -3.45
N LEU A 56 6.19 3.82 -2.56
CA LEU A 56 6.88 3.46 -1.32
C LEU A 56 8.27 2.86 -1.60
N LYS A 57 8.38 1.98 -2.59
CA LYS A 57 9.67 1.42 -3.02
C LYS A 57 10.64 2.50 -3.47
N SER A 58 10.13 3.49 -4.18
CA SER A 58 10.90 4.61 -4.74
C SER A 58 11.37 5.61 -3.67
N LEU A 59 10.72 5.64 -2.51
CA LEU A 59 11.11 6.48 -1.38
C LEU A 59 12.27 5.90 -0.56
N LEU A 60 12.48 4.58 -0.59
CA LEU A 60 13.48 3.91 0.26
C LEU A 60 14.89 4.52 0.18
N PRO A 61 15.48 4.82 -0.99
CA PRO A 61 16.86 5.30 -1.06
C PRO A 61 17.09 6.61 -0.28
N GLN A 62 16.04 7.43 -0.15
CA GLN A 62 16.14 8.73 0.52
C GLN A 62 15.58 8.71 1.95
N TYR A 63 14.54 7.91 2.21
CA TYR A 63 13.71 8.01 3.41
C TYR A 63 13.66 6.73 4.28
N GLU A 64 14.40 5.68 3.95
CA GLU A 64 14.51 4.49 4.83
C GLU A 64 14.95 4.90 6.24
N GLY A 65 14.19 4.48 7.26
CA GLY A 65 14.43 4.80 8.66
C GLY A 65 14.21 6.27 9.07
N LYS A 66 13.60 7.12 8.22
CA LYS A 66 13.52 8.58 8.45
C LYS A 66 12.11 9.12 8.65
N VAL A 67 11.08 8.31 8.44
CA VAL A 67 9.69 8.78 8.57
C VAL A 67 9.23 8.62 10.02
N ASN A 68 8.90 9.74 10.67
CA ASN A 68 8.49 9.70 12.09
C ASN A 68 7.02 9.30 12.29
N CYS A 69 6.16 9.60 11.33
CA CYS A 69 4.73 9.31 11.43
C CYS A 69 4.20 8.91 10.07
N ILE A 70 3.47 7.79 10.05
CA ILE A 70 2.74 7.29 8.89
C ILE A 70 1.28 7.16 9.30
N TYR A 71 0.39 7.74 8.51
CA TYR A 71 -1.05 7.52 8.62
C TYR A 71 -1.55 6.93 7.31
N ILE A 72 -2.32 5.84 7.39
CA ILE A 72 -3.00 5.24 6.25
C ILE A 72 -4.46 4.93 6.57
N ASP A 73 -5.29 5.03 5.54
CA ASP A 73 -6.72 4.72 5.57
C ASP A 73 -7.02 3.75 4.40
N PRO A 74 -6.61 2.48 4.51
CA PRO A 74 -6.80 1.49 3.44
C PRO A 74 -8.30 1.16 3.24
N PRO A 75 -8.69 0.53 2.13
CA PRO A 75 -10.07 0.04 1.96
C PRO A 75 -10.49 -0.87 3.11
N TYR A 76 -11.69 -0.71 3.65
CA TYR A 76 -12.16 -1.44 4.84
C TYR A 76 -12.66 -2.86 4.53
N ASN A 77 -12.67 -3.23 3.25
CA ASN A 77 -13.05 -4.57 2.80
C ASN A 77 -14.51 -4.96 3.13
N THR A 78 -15.40 -3.98 3.19
CA THR A 78 -16.84 -4.18 3.37
C THR A 78 -17.49 -4.86 2.16
N GLY A 79 -16.84 -4.80 0.98
CA GLY A 79 -17.37 -5.32 -0.29
C GLY A 79 -18.30 -4.33 -1.01
N ASN A 80 -18.39 -3.08 -0.52
CA ASN A 80 -19.17 -2.01 -1.15
C ASN A 80 -18.29 -0.90 -1.75
N GLU A 81 -16.97 -0.96 -1.55
CA GLU A 81 -16.03 0.09 -1.99
C GLU A 81 -15.67 0.00 -3.48
N GLY A 82 -16.07 -1.08 -4.15
CA GLY A 82 -15.76 -1.29 -5.56
C GLY A 82 -14.26 -1.45 -5.86
N TRP A 83 -13.44 -1.76 -4.85
CA TRP A 83 -12.00 -1.91 -5.04
C TRP A 83 -11.66 -3.26 -5.69
N VAL A 84 -10.55 -3.29 -6.42
CA VAL A 84 -10.08 -4.43 -7.21
C VAL A 84 -8.64 -4.74 -6.79
N TYR A 85 -8.33 -6.02 -6.59
CA TYR A 85 -6.96 -6.46 -6.39
C TYR A 85 -6.18 -6.36 -7.70
N ASN A 86 -5.07 -5.61 -7.71
CA ASN A 86 -4.31 -5.27 -8.91
C ASN A 86 -2.80 -5.57 -8.82
N ASP A 87 -2.32 -6.12 -7.71
CA ASP A 87 -0.89 -6.46 -7.57
C ASP A 87 -0.52 -7.61 -8.52
N ASN A 88 0.42 -7.37 -9.43
CA ASN A 88 0.80 -8.31 -10.50
C ASN A 88 1.71 -9.45 -9.98
N VAL A 89 1.23 -10.20 -8.99
CA VAL A 89 1.92 -11.37 -8.44
C VAL A 89 1.73 -12.57 -9.36
N ASN A 90 2.83 -13.22 -9.75
CA ASN A 90 2.81 -14.34 -10.69
C ASN A 90 2.41 -15.68 -10.02
N ASP A 91 1.19 -15.76 -9.46
CA ASP A 91 0.58 -16.98 -8.91
C ASP A 91 -0.78 -17.27 -9.56
N PRO A 92 -1.06 -18.49 -10.04
CA PRO A 92 -2.33 -18.81 -10.70
C PRO A 92 -3.59 -18.52 -9.88
N ARG A 93 -3.52 -18.54 -8.54
CA ARG A 93 -4.65 -18.22 -7.66
C ARG A 93 -4.88 -16.71 -7.60
N ILE A 94 -3.80 -15.95 -7.48
CA ILE A 94 -3.84 -14.48 -7.43
C ILE A 94 -4.23 -13.90 -8.80
N LYS A 95 -3.74 -14.49 -9.90
CA LYS A 95 -4.11 -14.08 -11.26
C LYS A 95 -5.62 -14.19 -11.54
N LYS A 96 -6.31 -15.12 -10.89
CA LYS A 96 -7.78 -15.25 -11.01
C LYS A 96 -8.52 -14.08 -10.37
N TRP A 97 -7.89 -13.38 -9.42
CA TRP A 97 -8.48 -12.22 -8.74
C TRP A 97 -8.26 -10.91 -9.51
N LEU A 98 -7.35 -10.88 -10.47
CA LEU A 98 -6.99 -9.66 -11.20
C LEU A 98 -8.16 -9.18 -12.05
N GLY A 99 -8.60 -7.94 -11.81
CA GLY A 99 -9.71 -7.32 -12.54
C GLY A 99 -11.09 -7.66 -11.98
N GLU A 100 -11.18 -8.46 -10.93
CA GLU A 100 -12.45 -8.75 -10.25
C GLU A 100 -12.65 -7.79 -9.06
N VAL A 101 -13.83 -7.16 -9.00
CA VAL A 101 -14.25 -6.37 -7.84
C VAL A 101 -14.42 -7.32 -6.66
N VAL A 102 -13.93 -6.90 -5.50
CA VAL A 102 -14.08 -7.67 -4.27
C VAL A 102 -15.55 -7.73 -3.86
N GLY A 103 -16.07 -8.95 -3.76
CA GLY A 103 -17.47 -9.20 -3.43
C GLY A 103 -17.77 -8.99 -1.95
N LYS A 104 -19.06 -9.07 -1.60
CA LYS A 104 -19.52 -8.98 -0.21
C LYS A 104 -19.20 -10.25 0.57
N GLU A 105 -19.31 -10.15 1.89
CA GLU A 105 -19.18 -11.30 2.78
C GLU A 105 -20.17 -12.41 2.42
N GLY A 106 -19.68 -13.65 2.38
CA GLY A 106 -20.48 -14.82 1.98
C GLY A 106 -20.59 -15.03 0.47
N GLU A 107 -20.32 -14.02 -0.36
CA GLU A 107 -20.26 -14.13 -1.83
C GLU A 107 -18.82 -14.38 -2.30
N ASP A 108 -17.83 -13.72 -1.68
CA ASP A 108 -16.41 -13.89 -1.97
C ASP A 108 -15.65 -14.43 -0.75
N LEU A 109 -15.43 -15.74 -0.71
CA LEU A 109 -14.68 -16.40 0.35
C LEU A 109 -13.19 -16.05 0.37
N SER A 110 -12.66 -15.41 -0.70
CA SER A 110 -11.26 -15.00 -0.81
C SER A 110 -11.02 -13.52 -0.47
N ARG A 111 -12.06 -12.82 -0.03
CA ARG A 111 -12.03 -11.38 0.29
C ARG A 111 -10.89 -10.99 1.24
N HIS A 112 -10.74 -11.70 2.35
CA HIS A 112 -9.68 -11.42 3.34
C HIS A 112 -8.29 -11.80 2.81
N ASP A 113 -8.18 -12.88 2.02
CA ASP A 113 -6.93 -13.28 1.38
C ASP A 113 -6.45 -12.19 0.40
N LYS A 114 -7.36 -11.65 -0.42
CA LYS A 114 -7.08 -10.55 -1.37
C LYS A 114 -6.59 -9.31 -0.64
N TRP A 115 -7.27 -8.91 0.43
CA TRP A 115 -6.89 -7.72 1.21
C TRP A 115 -5.52 -7.89 1.89
N LEU A 116 -5.28 -9.03 2.53
CA LEU A 116 -3.99 -9.36 3.14
C LEU A 116 -2.87 -9.40 2.09
N CYS A 117 -3.13 -9.96 0.91
CA CYS A 117 -2.15 -9.97 -0.19
C CYS A 117 -1.79 -8.55 -0.65
N MET A 118 -2.75 -7.63 -0.67
CA MET A 118 -2.54 -6.24 -1.05
C MET A 118 -1.81 -5.45 0.05
N MET A 119 -2.23 -5.62 1.30
CA MET A 119 -1.69 -4.84 2.42
C MET A 119 -0.30 -5.29 2.85
N TYR A 120 -0.01 -6.59 2.85
CA TYR A 120 1.25 -7.12 3.37
C TYR A 120 2.51 -6.47 2.77
N PRO A 121 2.71 -6.43 1.43
CA PRO A 121 3.92 -5.84 0.86
C PRO A 121 4.02 -4.33 1.13
N ARG A 122 2.88 -3.63 1.23
CA ARG A 122 2.81 -2.20 1.55
C ARG A 122 3.24 -1.95 3.00
N LEU A 123 2.70 -2.71 3.95
CA LEU A 123 3.06 -2.61 5.37
C LEU A 123 4.54 -2.89 5.61
N VAL A 124 5.13 -3.87 4.90
CA VAL A 124 6.58 -4.13 4.97
C VAL A 124 7.40 -2.93 4.50
N LEU A 125 7.00 -2.26 3.42
CA LEU A 125 7.69 -1.05 2.95
C LEU A 125 7.48 0.14 3.90
N LEU A 126 6.28 0.31 4.45
CA LEU A 126 6.00 1.35 5.45
C LEU A 126 6.87 1.16 6.69
N GLN A 127 7.02 -0.08 7.17
CA GLN A 127 7.89 -0.40 8.30
C GLN A 127 9.36 -0.03 8.01
N LYS A 128 9.85 -0.22 6.78
CA LYS A 128 11.22 0.16 6.38
C LYS A 128 11.42 1.67 6.36
N LEU A 129 10.40 2.43 5.97
CA LEU A 129 10.47 3.89 5.93
C LEU A 129 10.41 4.49 7.33
N LEU A 130 9.74 3.82 8.26
CA LEU A 130 9.53 4.29 9.62
C LEU A 130 10.86 4.38 10.39
N SER A 131 11.07 5.47 11.13
CA SER A 131 12.18 5.59 12.08
C SER A 131 12.01 4.63 13.26
N ASP A 132 13.08 4.35 14.00
CA ASP A 132 13.07 3.44 15.17
C ASP A 132 11.99 3.82 16.21
N ASP A 133 11.79 5.12 16.46
CA ASP A 133 10.76 5.66 17.37
C ASP A 133 9.48 6.14 16.63
N GLY A 134 9.32 5.76 15.36
CA GLY A 134 8.22 6.23 14.53
C GLY A 134 6.89 5.56 14.86
N LEU A 135 5.80 6.23 14.49
CA LEU A 135 4.44 5.74 14.69
C LEU A 135 3.75 5.41 13.36
N LEU A 136 3.18 4.21 13.26
CA LEU A 136 2.27 3.82 12.19
C LEU A 136 0.83 3.80 12.73
N LEU A 137 -0.02 4.65 12.16
CA LEU A 137 -1.45 4.73 12.43
C LEU A 137 -2.22 4.18 11.22
N VAL A 138 -3.10 3.22 11.48
CA VAL A 138 -3.94 2.59 10.46
C VAL A 138 -5.40 2.75 10.89
N SER A 139 -6.18 3.46 10.09
CA SER A 139 -7.64 3.49 10.26
C SER A 139 -8.22 2.19 9.71
N ILE A 140 -9.06 1.54 10.52
CA ILE A 140 -9.68 0.27 10.16
C ILE A 140 -11.02 0.13 10.88
N ASP A 141 -11.97 -0.52 10.22
CA ASP A 141 -13.22 -0.94 10.84
C ASP A 141 -13.15 -2.39 11.33
N ASP A 142 -14.27 -2.89 11.85
CA ASP A 142 -14.35 -4.21 12.46
C ASP A 142 -14.11 -5.37 11.47
N ASN A 143 -14.20 -5.15 10.15
CA ASN A 143 -14.05 -6.20 9.14
C ASN A 143 -12.61 -6.72 9.01
N GLU A 144 -11.62 -5.84 9.26
CA GLU A 144 -10.19 -6.18 9.14
C GLU A 144 -9.40 -5.94 10.43
N ALA A 145 -10.06 -5.47 11.49
CA ALA A 145 -9.44 -5.22 12.79
C ALA A 145 -8.77 -6.46 13.41
N ALA A 146 -9.30 -7.66 13.16
CA ALA A 146 -8.70 -8.91 13.64
C ALA A 146 -7.49 -9.35 12.80
N SER A 147 -7.55 -9.14 11.48
CA SER A 147 -6.50 -9.47 10.51
C SER A 147 -5.26 -8.58 10.63
N SER A 148 -5.44 -7.35 11.12
CA SER A 148 -4.40 -6.30 11.15
C SER A 148 -3.61 -6.22 12.46
N ARG A 149 -3.90 -7.11 13.41
CA ARG A 149 -3.22 -7.21 14.71
C ARG A 149 -2.01 -8.13 14.68
#